data_AF-A0A0F8Z9L8-F1
#
_entry.id   AF-A0A0F8Z9L8-F1
#
_cell.length_a   1.000
_cell.length_b   1.000
_cell.length_c   1.000
_cell.angle_alpha   90.00
_cell.angle_beta   90.00
_cell.angle_gamma   90.00
#
_symmetry.space_group_name_H-M   'P 1'
#
loop_
_entity.id
_entity.type
_entity.pdbx_description
1 polymer ?
#
loop_
_entity_poly.entity_id
_entity_poly.type
_entity_poly.pdbx_seq_one_letter_code
_entity_poly.pdbx_strand_id
1 'polypeptide(L)'
;MNKFSLFLSLLEPEMFGLSKNFQVESQLQDLSNEENSILIRRIKEDMVDFNGNDLFPKRYPSTIKFELSPKEKELYRRVSQYVKVNYNMALNQKRKTVAFALIMLQRRLSSSIRAIKKSLIRRKKRLESVRESDFVKNYGVNELIEIEKKYRNILDTEDLDDLSEKERWEIEKKLETLTMAQNLEELKYEINLLEELIDLAENIESSGEETKLQNLWKTLKEEIRDKHEKLIIFTEFRDTLEYLRENISDWGFQVVVIHGKMSMDERIRAEHQFRQEKQILIATEAAGEGINLQFCWLMVNYDIPWNPNRLEQRMGRIHRYLQTHDCYIYNCIAENTMEGKVFIRINSEIVLTFYS
;
A
#
# COMPACT_ATOMS: atom_id res chain seq x y z
N MET A 1 -8.68 18.27 -25.80
CA MET A 1 -9.61 17.22 -26.30
C MET A 1 -8.85 15.90 -26.29
N ASN A 2 -9.37 14.86 -25.62
CA ASN A 2 -8.69 13.58 -25.44
C ASN A 2 -8.49 12.88 -26.82
N LYS A 3 -7.34 12.23 -27.06
CA LYS A 3 -7.10 11.48 -28.31
C LYS A 3 -8.17 10.40 -28.54
N PHE A 4 -8.70 9.83 -27.46
CA PHE A 4 -9.77 8.83 -27.51
C PHE A 4 -11.11 9.39 -28.02
N SER A 5 -11.48 10.62 -27.63
CA SER A 5 -12.72 11.24 -28.12
C SER A 5 -12.67 11.58 -29.60
N LEU A 6 -11.47 11.96 -30.11
CA LEU A 6 -11.25 12.14 -31.54
C LEU A 6 -11.41 10.83 -32.33
N PHE A 7 -10.90 9.72 -31.79
CA PHE A 7 -11.09 8.40 -32.41
C PHE A 7 -12.57 8.00 -32.48
N LEU A 8 -13.34 8.20 -31.41
CA LEU A 8 -14.78 7.92 -31.40
C LEU A 8 -15.54 8.80 -32.40
N SER A 9 -15.14 10.08 -32.55
CA SER A 9 -15.72 11.00 -33.54
C SER A 9 -15.47 10.62 -34.99
N LEU A 10 -14.47 9.77 -35.27
CA LEU A 10 -14.23 9.21 -36.61
C LEU A 10 -15.15 8.02 -36.91
N LEU A 11 -15.58 7.28 -35.88
CA LEU A 11 -16.43 6.11 -36.03
C LEU A 11 -17.91 6.49 -36.16
N GLU A 12 -18.36 7.42 -35.33
CA GLU A 12 -19.75 7.91 -35.28
C GLU A 12 -19.74 9.45 -35.13
N PRO A 13 -19.53 10.18 -36.24
CA PRO A 13 -19.37 11.64 -36.22
C PRO A 13 -20.61 12.39 -35.75
N GLU A 14 -21.80 11.81 -35.93
CA GLU A 14 -23.06 12.46 -35.54
C GLU A 14 -23.30 12.43 -34.03
N MET A 15 -22.73 11.44 -33.32
CA MET A 15 -22.86 11.31 -31.87
C MET A 15 -21.67 11.85 -31.07
N PHE A 16 -20.45 11.69 -31.59
CA PHE A 16 -19.22 12.10 -30.91
C PHE A 16 -18.58 13.34 -31.57
N GLY A 17 -19.27 13.97 -32.52
CA GLY A 17 -18.81 15.14 -33.26
C GLY A 17 -18.75 16.40 -32.41
N LEU A 18 -17.54 16.88 -32.19
CA LEU A 18 -17.09 18.26 -31.93
C LEU A 18 -18.17 19.30 -31.53
N SER A 19 -18.82 19.12 -30.38
CA SER A 19 -19.19 20.28 -29.58
C SER A 19 -17.95 20.69 -28.77
N LYS A 20 -17.60 21.98 -28.73
CA LYS A 20 -16.47 22.50 -27.93
C LYS A 20 -16.56 22.16 -26.43
N ASN A 21 -17.68 21.58 -26.00
CA ASN A 21 -18.00 21.18 -24.63
C ASN A 21 -18.12 19.65 -24.47
N PHE A 22 -17.59 18.84 -25.40
CA PHE A 22 -17.57 17.37 -25.23
C PHE A 22 -16.57 16.98 -24.12
N GLN A 23 -17.00 17.14 -22.87
CA GLN A 23 -16.37 16.52 -21.71
C GLN A 23 -16.96 15.12 -21.60
N VAL A 24 -16.16 14.11 -21.92
CA VAL A 24 -16.53 12.70 -21.71
C VAL A 24 -17.06 12.49 -20.28
N GLU A 25 -16.52 13.23 -19.30
CA GLU A 25 -16.94 13.23 -17.90
C GLU A 25 -18.40 13.67 -17.66
N SER A 26 -18.97 14.60 -18.44
CA SER A 26 -20.33 15.08 -18.19
C SER A 26 -21.41 14.08 -18.64
N GLN A 27 -21.17 13.33 -19.72
CA GLN A 27 -22.04 12.22 -20.10
C GLN A 27 -21.79 10.96 -19.27
N LEU A 28 -20.60 10.81 -18.65
CA LEU A 28 -20.35 9.75 -17.67
C LEU A 28 -21.16 9.95 -16.37
N GLN A 29 -21.58 11.16 -16.04
CA GLN A 29 -22.49 11.41 -14.90
C GLN A 29 -23.97 11.15 -15.24
N ASP A 30 -24.36 11.26 -16.50
CA ASP A 30 -25.71 10.92 -17.00
C ASP A 30 -25.91 9.40 -17.25
N LEU A 31 -24.92 8.55 -16.90
CA LEU A 31 -24.94 7.09 -17.09
C LEU A 31 -25.99 6.34 -16.25
N SER A 32 -26.63 6.99 -15.28
CA SER A 32 -27.68 6.38 -14.46
C SER A 32 -29.06 6.40 -15.12
N ASN A 33 -29.22 7.10 -16.26
CA ASN A 33 -30.47 7.10 -17.01
C ASN A 33 -30.44 6.01 -18.08
N GLU A 34 -31.49 5.17 -18.11
CA GLU A 34 -31.70 4.00 -18.98
C GLU A 34 -31.68 4.30 -20.51
N GLU A 35 -31.41 5.53 -20.93
CA GLU A 35 -31.52 5.99 -22.32
C GLU A 35 -30.19 6.00 -23.11
N ASN A 36 -29.05 5.68 -22.50
CA ASN A 36 -27.77 5.61 -23.21
C ASN A 36 -27.55 4.23 -23.89
N SER A 37 -28.05 4.08 -25.12
CA SER A 37 -28.03 2.83 -25.91
C SER A 37 -26.65 2.39 -26.45
N ILE A 38 -25.59 3.17 -26.20
CA ILE A 38 -24.33 3.07 -26.97
C ILE A 38 -23.17 2.53 -26.13
N LEU A 39 -23.24 2.67 -24.80
CA LEU A 39 -22.17 2.22 -23.90
C LEU A 39 -22.70 1.16 -22.94
N ILE A 40 -22.49 -0.10 -23.29
CA ILE A 40 -22.78 -1.20 -22.36
C ILE A 40 -21.57 -1.35 -21.43
N ARG A 41 -21.69 -0.89 -20.19
CA ARG A 41 -20.73 -1.24 -19.13
C ARG A 41 -21.06 -2.65 -18.65
N ARG A 42 -20.17 -3.60 -18.90
CA ARG A 42 -20.24 -4.95 -18.33
C ARG A 42 -19.10 -5.12 -17.34
N ILE A 43 -19.40 -5.63 -16.15
CA ILE A 43 -18.36 -6.11 -15.24
C ILE A 43 -17.93 -7.51 -15.67
N LYS A 44 -16.76 -7.97 -15.22
CA LYS A 44 -16.23 -9.29 -15.62
C LYS A 44 -17.20 -10.42 -15.27
N GLU A 45 -17.95 -10.25 -14.21
CA GLU A 45 -18.98 -11.16 -13.71
C GLU A 45 -20.18 -11.29 -14.66
N ASP A 46 -20.45 -10.29 -15.50
CA ASP A 46 -21.55 -10.31 -16.48
C ASP A 46 -21.11 -10.89 -17.83
N MET A 47 -19.83 -11.21 -17.97
CA MET A 47 -19.25 -11.63 -19.25
C MET A 47 -19.45 -13.13 -19.41
N VAL A 48 -20.25 -13.51 -20.40
CA VAL A 48 -20.50 -14.90 -20.81
C VAL A 48 -20.01 -15.17 -22.22
N ASP A 49 -19.66 -16.42 -22.51
CA ASP A 49 -19.30 -16.88 -23.84
C ASP A 49 -20.55 -16.98 -24.74
N PHE A 50 -20.36 -17.34 -26.02
CA PHE A 50 -21.48 -17.49 -26.95
C PHE A 50 -22.48 -18.60 -26.57
N ASN A 51 -22.12 -19.49 -25.64
CA ASN A 51 -22.97 -20.56 -25.13
C ASN A 51 -23.65 -20.19 -23.80
N GLY A 52 -23.39 -18.99 -23.27
CA GLY A 52 -23.92 -18.52 -22.00
C GLY A 52 -23.13 -18.96 -20.75
N ASN A 53 -21.93 -19.53 -20.90
CA ASN A 53 -21.07 -19.87 -19.76
C ASN A 53 -20.25 -18.65 -19.31
N ASP A 54 -19.99 -18.52 -18.02
CA ASP A 54 -19.15 -17.45 -17.47
C ASP A 54 -17.74 -17.44 -18.11
N LEU A 55 -17.31 -16.28 -18.64
CA LEU A 55 -15.97 -16.10 -19.22
C LEU A 55 -14.88 -15.95 -18.17
N PHE A 56 -15.26 -15.64 -16.94
CA PHE A 56 -14.36 -15.45 -15.81
C PHE A 56 -14.80 -16.37 -14.66
N PRO A 57 -13.85 -17.02 -13.98
CA PRO A 57 -14.17 -17.83 -12.81
C PRO A 57 -14.61 -16.93 -11.64
N LYS A 58 -15.20 -17.55 -10.61
CA LYS A 58 -15.69 -16.81 -9.44
C LYS A 58 -14.53 -16.29 -8.62
N ARG A 59 -14.80 -15.19 -7.91
CA ARG A 59 -13.87 -14.60 -6.93
C ARG A 59 -14.48 -14.64 -5.54
N TYR A 60 -13.67 -15.04 -4.56
CA TYR A 60 -14.06 -15.20 -3.16
C TYR A 60 -13.20 -14.29 -2.28
N PRO A 61 -13.56 -12.99 -2.14
CA PRO A 61 -12.90 -12.10 -1.20
C PRO A 61 -13.29 -12.44 0.24
N SER A 62 -12.29 -12.70 1.08
CA SER A 62 -12.41 -13.00 2.51
C SER A 62 -11.58 -12.00 3.31
N THR A 63 -12.10 -11.58 4.46
CA THR A 63 -11.37 -10.68 5.37
C THR A 63 -10.84 -11.47 6.56
N ILE A 64 -9.52 -11.52 6.71
CA ILE A 64 -8.87 -12.07 7.90
C ILE A 64 -8.83 -10.96 8.95
N LYS A 65 -9.84 -10.96 9.81
CA LYS A 65 -9.96 -10.01 10.90
C LYS A 65 -9.16 -10.48 12.11
N PHE A 66 -8.45 -9.56 12.75
CA PHE A 66 -7.73 -9.83 13.98
C PHE A 66 -7.68 -8.63 14.90
N GLU A 67 -7.42 -8.90 16.18
CA GLU A 67 -7.14 -7.87 17.17
C GLU A 67 -5.66 -7.84 17.53
N LEU A 68 -5.10 -6.64 17.66
CA LEU A 68 -3.75 -6.47 18.19
C LEU A 68 -3.64 -7.05 19.62
N SER A 69 -2.52 -7.73 19.92
CA SER A 69 -2.18 -8.15 21.28
C SER A 69 -2.01 -6.94 22.21
N PRO A 70 -2.03 -7.12 23.55
CA PRO A 70 -1.84 -6.00 24.48
C PRO A 70 -0.55 -5.21 24.25
N LYS A 71 0.56 -5.88 23.89
CA LYS A 71 1.84 -5.22 23.59
C LYS A 71 1.77 -4.43 22.29
N GLU A 72 1.18 -5.01 21.24
CA GLU A 72 0.96 -4.33 19.96
C GLU A 72 0.01 -3.13 20.11
N LYS A 73 -1.07 -3.25 20.90
CA LYS A 73 -2.00 -2.15 21.23
C LYS A 73 -1.25 -1.00 21.90
N GLU A 74 -0.33 -1.29 22.82
CA GLU A 74 0.45 -0.25 23.49
C GLU A 74 1.42 0.45 22.52
N LEU A 75 2.16 -0.30 21.69
CA LEU A 75 3.02 0.29 20.66
C LEU A 75 2.18 1.16 19.72
N TYR A 76 1.07 0.62 19.22
CA TYR A 76 0.18 1.31 18.31
C TYR A 76 -0.33 2.63 18.92
N ARG A 77 -0.79 2.60 20.17
CA ARG A 77 -1.26 3.79 20.90
C ARG A 77 -0.16 4.83 21.04
N ARG A 78 1.04 4.44 21.47
CA ARG A 78 2.16 5.37 21.69
C ARG A 78 2.66 5.99 20.39
N VAL A 79 2.84 5.20 19.33
CA VAL A 79 3.23 5.71 18.00
C VAL A 79 2.15 6.60 17.42
N SER A 80 0.87 6.19 17.50
CA SER A 80 -0.25 7.01 17.01
C SER A 80 -0.36 8.34 17.76
N GLN A 81 -0.10 8.35 19.07
CA GLN A 81 -0.07 9.58 19.86
C GLN A 81 1.09 10.50 19.43
N TYR A 82 2.28 9.93 19.23
CA TYR A 82 3.43 10.65 18.69
C TYR A 82 3.13 11.27 17.32
N VAL A 83 2.55 10.49 16.39
CA VAL A 83 2.10 10.95 15.07
C VAL A 83 1.09 12.08 15.21
N LYS A 84 0.04 11.90 16.02
CA LYS A 84 -1.05 12.87 16.19
C LYS A 84 -0.57 14.23 16.70
N VAL A 85 0.30 14.24 17.72
CA VAL A 85 0.84 15.47 18.29
C VAL A 85 1.64 16.23 17.24
N ASN A 86 2.60 15.56 16.59
CA ASN A 86 3.46 16.19 15.59
C ASN A 86 2.68 16.59 14.33
N TYR A 87 1.64 15.83 13.96
CA TYR A 87 0.82 16.10 12.77
C TYR A 87 0.00 17.38 12.96
N ASN A 88 -0.64 17.54 14.13
CA ASN A 88 -1.39 18.76 14.44
C ASN A 88 -0.48 19.99 14.48
N MET A 89 0.72 19.87 15.06
CA MET A 89 1.70 20.95 15.03
C MET A 89 2.16 21.27 13.60
N ALA A 90 2.39 20.24 12.77
CA ALA A 90 2.78 20.42 11.37
C ALA A 90 1.69 21.13 10.57
N LEU A 91 0.41 20.77 10.74
CA LEU A 91 -0.71 21.45 10.08
C LEU A 91 -0.80 22.92 10.50
N ASN A 92 -0.70 23.21 11.81
CA ASN A 92 -0.75 24.59 12.34
C ASN A 92 0.39 25.46 11.79
N GLN A 93 1.57 24.88 11.60
CA GLN A 93 2.74 25.57 11.05
C GLN A 93 2.81 25.50 9.51
N LYS A 94 1.78 24.95 8.85
CA LYS A 94 1.71 24.76 7.38
C LYS A 94 2.88 23.93 6.81
N ARG A 95 3.43 23.02 7.62
CA ARG A 95 4.53 22.11 7.30
C ARG A 95 3.99 20.81 6.68
N LYS A 96 3.35 20.90 5.50
CA LYS A 96 2.72 19.76 4.79
C LYS A 96 3.65 18.56 4.64
N THR A 97 4.93 18.82 4.38
CA THR A 97 5.97 17.80 4.18
C THR A 97 6.17 16.95 5.44
N VAL A 98 6.17 17.57 6.62
CA VAL A 98 6.24 16.86 7.92
C VAL A 98 4.97 16.08 8.19
N ALA A 99 3.81 16.68 7.91
CA ALA A 99 2.52 16.01 8.04
C ALA A 99 2.48 14.71 7.21
N PHE A 100 3.01 14.75 5.98
CA PHE A 100 3.11 13.57 5.13
C PHE A 100 4.06 12.50 5.69
N ALA A 101 5.19 12.90 6.29
CA ALA A 101 6.13 11.98 6.93
C ALA A 101 5.45 11.15 8.03
N LEU A 102 4.60 11.82 8.80
CA LEU A 102 3.89 11.24 9.92
C LEU A 102 2.75 10.32 9.45
N ILE A 103 2.09 10.63 8.33
CA ILE A 103 1.14 9.72 7.67
C ILE A 103 1.86 8.45 7.22
N MET A 104 3.03 8.58 6.58
CA MET A 104 3.81 7.39 6.18
C MET A 104 4.24 6.55 7.38
N LEU A 105 4.64 7.19 8.48
CA LEU A 105 4.96 6.49 9.72
C LEU A 105 3.74 5.70 10.25
N GLN A 106 2.55 6.29 10.20
CA GLN A 106 1.30 5.62 10.58
C GLN A 106 0.99 4.43 9.66
N ARG A 107 1.12 4.56 8.34
CA ARG A 107 0.91 3.43 7.41
C ARG A 107 1.86 2.27 7.68
N ARG A 108 3.11 2.58 8.05
CA ARG A 108 4.14 1.56 8.34
C ARG A 108 3.89 0.84 9.66
N LEU A 109 3.37 1.53 10.67
CA LEU A 109 2.91 0.94 11.94
C LEU A 109 1.90 -0.19 11.72
N SER A 110 1.03 -0.02 10.73
CA SER A 110 -0.06 -0.97 10.47
C SER A 110 0.30 -2.04 9.45
N SER A 111 1.46 -1.87 8.80
CA SER A 111 2.00 -2.86 7.89
C SER A 111 2.66 -4.00 8.65
N SER A 112 3.75 -3.72 9.38
CA SER A 112 4.42 -4.70 10.26
C SER A 112 5.24 -4.03 11.35
N ILE A 113 5.51 -4.76 12.44
CA ILE A 113 6.37 -4.27 13.54
C ILE A 113 7.77 -3.94 13.02
N ARG A 114 8.31 -4.75 12.11
CA ARG A 114 9.62 -4.49 11.49
C ARG A 114 9.64 -3.20 10.69
N ALA A 115 8.57 -2.91 9.94
CA ALA A 115 8.50 -1.72 9.12
C ALA A 115 8.50 -0.44 9.95
N ILE A 116 7.74 -0.39 11.05
CA ILE A 116 7.75 0.76 11.97
C ILE A 116 9.04 0.87 12.76
N LYS A 117 9.56 -0.24 13.29
CA LYS A 117 10.85 -0.26 14.02
C LYS A 117 11.96 0.36 13.19
N LYS A 118 12.13 -0.10 11.95
CA LYS A 118 13.15 0.44 11.04
C LYS A 118 12.94 1.92 10.73
N SER A 119 11.70 2.40 10.59
CA SER A 119 11.42 3.83 10.40
C SER A 119 11.79 4.67 11.62
N LEU A 120 11.47 4.19 12.82
CA LEU A 120 11.83 4.87 14.06
C LEU A 120 13.36 4.93 14.23
N ILE A 121 14.07 3.83 13.96
CA ILE A 121 15.55 3.79 13.98
C ILE A 121 16.14 4.80 12.99
N ARG A 122 15.67 4.81 11.74
CA ARG A 122 16.15 5.76 10.71
C ARG A 122 15.92 7.20 11.15
N ARG A 123 14.73 7.49 11.67
CA ARG A 123 14.38 8.82 12.19
C ARG A 123 15.26 9.22 13.37
N LYS A 124 15.42 8.37 14.39
CA LYS A 124 16.28 8.63 15.55
C LYS A 124 17.71 8.95 15.12
N LYS A 125 18.32 8.08 14.31
CA LYS A 125 19.68 8.26 13.80
C LYS A 125 19.85 9.58 13.05
N ARG A 126 18.82 10.02 12.31
CA ARG A 126 18.83 11.32 11.64
C ARG A 126 18.76 12.48 12.64
N LEU A 127 17.87 12.41 13.63
CA LEU A 127 17.79 13.45 14.67
C LEU A 127 19.07 13.55 15.51
N GLU A 128 19.71 12.42 15.80
CA GLU A 128 21.03 12.38 16.45
C GLU A 128 22.10 13.06 15.59
N SER A 129 22.12 12.78 14.28
CA SER A 129 23.05 13.45 13.35
C SER A 129 22.81 14.97 13.27
N VAL A 130 21.55 15.40 13.34
CA VAL A 130 21.20 16.83 13.40
C VAL A 130 21.70 17.45 14.70
N ARG A 131 21.46 16.78 15.84
CA ARG A 131 21.93 17.21 17.17
C ARG A 131 23.45 17.36 17.24
N GLU A 132 24.17 16.46 16.58
CA GLU A 132 25.64 16.40 16.61
C GLU A 132 26.31 17.35 15.61
N SER A 133 25.56 17.89 14.65
CA SER A 133 26.08 18.83 13.67
C SER A 133 26.65 20.09 14.33
N ASP A 134 27.83 20.52 13.88
CA ASP A 134 28.50 21.74 14.38
C ASP A 134 27.61 22.98 14.19
N PHE A 135 26.70 22.91 13.22
CA PHE A 135 25.71 23.95 12.98
C PHE A 135 24.70 24.08 14.13
N VAL A 136 24.06 23.00 14.57
CA VAL A 136 23.10 23.05 15.70
C VAL A 136 23.79 23.43 17.01
N LYS A 137 25.05 23.03 17.18
CA LYS A 137 25.89 23.44 18.32
C LYS A 137 26.18 24.94 18.34
N ASN A 138 26.29 25.59 17.17
CA ASN A 138 26.70 26.99 17.04
C ASN A 138 25.53 27.98 16.82
N TYR A 139 24.44 27.55 16.15
CA TYR A 139 23.36 28.42 15.68
C TYR A 139 21.95 27.99 16.13
N GLY A 140 21.82 26.86 16.84
CA GLY A 140 20.54 26.31 17.32
C GLY A 140 19.75 25.55 16.25
N VAL A 141 18.52 25.15 16.58
CA VAL A 141 17.67 24.24 15.76
C VAL A 141 16.97 24.96 14.59
N ASN A 142 17.06 26.29 14.52
CA ASN A 142 16.23 27.13 13.66
C ASN A 142 16.52 27.05 12.13
N GLU A 143 17.62 26.43 11.69
CA GLU A 143 17.94 26.30 10.24
C GLU A 143 17.38 25.01 9.60
N LEU A 144 16.82 24.07 10.37
CA LEU A 144 16.06 22.93 9.82
C LEU A 144 14.84 23.37 8.98
N ILE A 145 14.36 24.58 9.24
CA ILE A 145 13.28 25.26 8.51
C ILE A 145 13.75 25.65 7.09
N GLU A 146 15.04 25.92 6.86
CA GLU A 146 15.56 26.25 5.52
C GLU A 146 15.71 25.03 4.62
N ILE A 147 16.16 23.90 5.18
CA ILE A 147 16.13 22.61 4.49
C ILE A 147 14.69 22.28 4.06
N GLU A 148 13.72 22.51 4.93
CA GLU A 148 12.31 22.33 4.62
C GLU A 148 11.78 23.29 3.54
N LYS A 149 12.18 24.57 3.55
CA LYS A 149 11.81 25.55 2.51
C LYS A 149 12.23 25.08 1.13
N LYS A 150 13.38 24.40 1.00
CA LYS A 150 13.86 23.81 -0.26
C LYS A 150 12.96 22.69 -0.79
N TYR A 151 12.21 22.03 0.08
CA TYR A 151 11.35 20.89 -0.26
C TYR A 151 9.85 21.19 -0.22
N ARG A 152 9.47 22.46 0.01
CA ARG A 152 8.08 22.93 0.05
C ARG A 152 7.29 22.61 -1.22
N ASN A 153 7.97 22.53 -2.38
CA ASN A 153 7.35 22.28 -3.68
C ASN A 153 7.09 20.79 -3.99
N ILE A 154 7.39 19.86 -3.07
CA ILE A 154 7.26 18.41 -3.34
C ILE A 154 5.80 17.90 -3.21
N LEU A 155 4.88 18.62 -2.53
CA LEU A 155 3.63 18.01 -2.05
C LEU A 155 2.36 18.87 -2.25
N ASP A 156 2.02 19.14 -3.52
CA ASP A 156 0.62 19.40 -3.94
C ASP A 156 -0.08 18.12 -4.44
N THR A 157 0.44 16.94 -4.14
CA THR A 157 -0.09 15.66 -4.64
C THR A 157 -1.22 15.16 -3.76
N GLU A 158 -2.46 15.36 -4.21
CA GLU A 158 -3.66 14.76 -3.61
C GLU A 158 -3.69 13.22 -3.70
N ASP A 159 -2.75 12.59 -4.41
CA ASP A 159 -2.72 11.13 -4.57
C ASP A 159 -1.39 10.51 -4.09
N LEU A 160 -1.21 10.41 -2.76
CA LEU A 160 -0.12 9.63 -2.16
C LEU A 160 -0.11 8.19 -2.64
N ASP A 161 -1.31 7.68 -2.90
CA ASP A 161 -1.44 6.37 -3.47
C ASP A 161 -0.92 6.34 -4.90
N ASP A 162 -1.01 7.39 -5.72
CA ASP A 162 -0.58 7.31 -7.13
C ASP A 162 0.92 7.48 -7.35
N LEU A 163 1.67 7.89 -6.32
CA LEU A 163 3.13 7.91 -6.35
C LEU A 163 3.70 6.50 -6.61
N SER A 164 4.70 6.43 -7.49
CA SER A 164 5.48 5.21 -7.68
C SER A 164 6.24 4.83 -6.41
N GLU A 165 6.56 3.55 -6.23
CA GLU A 165 7.33 3.09 -5.06
C GLU A 165 8.69 3.81 -4.94
N LYS A 166 9.31 4.15 -6.07
CA LYS A 166 10.57 4.90 -6.08
C LYS A 166 10.37 6.33 -5.56
N GLU A 167 9.31 7.01 -5.98
CA GLU A 167 8.96 8.35 -5.50
C GLU A 167 8.62 8.32 -4.00
N ARG A 168 7.79 7.37 -3.57
CA ARG A 168 7.47 7.17 -2.15
C ARG A 168 8.73 6.96 -1.32
N TRP A 169 9.66 6.12 -1.79
CA TRP A 169 10.93 5.86 -1.12
C TRP A 169 11.83 7.09 -1.06
N GLU A 170 11.96 7.82 -2.17
CA GLU A 170 12.76 9.05 -2.22
C GLU A 170 12.19 10.13 -1.30
N ILE A 171 10.86 10.23 -1.24
CA ILE A 171 10.18 11.14 -0.33
C ILE A 171 10.40 10.65 1.11
N GLU A 172 10.12 9.39 1.47
CA GLU A 172 10.35 8.83 2.82
C GLU A 172 11.76 9.18 3.34
N LYS A 173 12.80 8.94 2.53
CA LYS A 173 14.20 9.25 2.88
C LYS A 173 14.45 10.75 3.13
N LYS A 174 13.78 11.64 2.38
CA LYS A 174 13.86 13.10 2.55
C LYS A 174 13.04 13.57 3.74
N LEU A 175 11.98 12.85 4.10
CA LEU A 175 11.08 13.18 5.20
C LEU A 175 11.62 12.78 6.57
N GLU A 176 12.48 11.75 6.62
CA GLU A 176 13.16 11.30 7.83
C GLU A 176 13.99 12.39 8.52
N THR A 177 14.39 13.45 7.81
CA THR A 177 15.17 14.57 8.37
C THR A 177 14.33 15.65 9.03
N LEU A 178 13.00 15.58 8.92
CA LEU A 178 12.14 16.65 9.37
C LEU A 178 11.72 16.43 10.83
N THR A 179 12.01 17.41 11.68
CA THR A 179 11.58 17.46 13.08
C THR A 179 10.75 18.72 13.34
N MET A 180 9.84 18.61 14.30
CA MET A 180 9.06 19.73 14.84
C MET A 180 9.76 20.42 16.03
N ALA A 181 10.87 19.87 16.53
CA ALA A 181 11.61 20.44 17.64
C ALA A 181 12.10 21.86 17.31
N GLN A 182 11.86 22.80 18.23
CA GLN A 182 12.26 24.19 18.10
C GLN A 182 13.57 24.50 18.84
N ASN A 183 13.95 23.63 19.78
CA ASN A 183 15.14 23.78 20.59
C ASN A 183 15.80 22.42 20.89
N LEU A 184 17.00 22.48 21.47
CA LEU A 184 17.80 21.29 21.74
C LEU A 184 17.14 20.34 22.75
N GLU A 185 16.40 20.87 23.73
CA GLU A 185 15.72 20.05 24.74
C GLU A 185 14.54 19.29 24.16
N GLU A 186 13.73 19.92 23.31
CA GLU A 186 12.67 19.25 22.55
C GLU A 186 13.24 18.17 21.61
N LEU A 187 14.37 18.45 20.96
CA LEU A 187 15.05 17.47 20.10
C LEU A 187 15.56 16.26 20.89
N LYS A 188 16.15 16.49 22.07
CA LYS A 188 16.59 15.41 22.98
C LYS A 188 15.40 14.59 23.48
N TYR A 189 14.31 15.26 23.86
CA TYR A 189 13.08 14.58 24.29
C TYR A 189 12.51 13.71 23.17
N GLU A 190 12.46 14.22 21.93
CA GLU A 190 12.02 13.44 20.76
C GLU A 190 12.93 12.22 20.53
N ILE A 191 14.25 12.38 20.59
CA ILE A 191 15.21 11.27 20.44
C ILE A 191 14.98 10.19 21.50
N ASN A 192 14.80 10.57 22.77
CA ASN A 192 14.55 9.63 23.85
C ASN A 192 13.21 8.91 23.68
N LEU A 193 12.16 9.64 23.29
CA LEU A 193 10.86 9.03 23.00
C LEU A 193 10.96 8.02 21.85
N LEU A 194 11.70 8.35 20.78
CA LEU A 194 11.92 7.41 19.67
C LEU A 194 12.67 6.17 20.14
N GLU A 195 13.64 6.29 21.05
CA GLU A 195 14.33 5.13 21.63
C GLU A 195 13.38 4.19 22.37
N GLU A 196 12.53 4.75 23.25
CA GLU A 196 11.55 3.94 23.99
C GLU A 196 10.57 3.21 23.04
N LEU A 197 10.20 3.84 21.93
CA LEU A 197 9.34 3.22 20.91
C LEU A 197 10.08 2.12 20.13
N ILE A 198 11.36 2.32 19.83
CA ILE A 198 12.22 1.32 19.19
C ILE A 198 12.35 0.10 20.08
N ASP A 199 12.65 0.29 21.37
CA ASP A 199 12.77 -0.81 22.33
C ASP A 199 11.46 -1.59 22.46
N LEU A 200 10.32 -0.90 22.49
CA LEU A 200 9.02 -1.55 22.53
C LEU A 200 8.77 -2.39 21.26
N ALA A 201 9.10 -1.85 20.08
CA ALA A 201 8.96 -2.57 18.82
C ALA A 201 9.92 -3.77 18.72
N GLU A 202 11.18 -3.61 19.15
CA GLU A 202 12.18 -4.69 19.19
C GLU A 202 11.74 -5.84 20.08
N ASN A 203 11.20 -5.54 21.27
CA ASN A 203 10.68 -6.53 22.20
C ASN A 203 9.49 -7.33 21.64
N ILE A 204 8.61 -6.67 20.87
CA ILE A 204 7.48 -7.35 20.21
C ILE A 204 7.97 -8.21 19.04
N GLU A 205 8.87 -7.68 18.22
CA GLU A 205 9.39 -8.42 17.08
C GLU A 205 10.20 -9.65 17.52
N SER A 206 11.02 -9.50 18.56
CA SER A 206 11.83 -10.59 19.13
C SER A 206 11.01 -11.70 19.77
N SER A 207 9.77 -11.42 20.19
CA SER A 207 8.89 -12.47 20.71
C SER A 207 8.31 -13.36 19.61
N GLY A 208 8.32 -12.91 18.35
CA GLY A 208 7.74 -13.66 17.21
C GLY A 208 6.21 -13.79 17.27
N GLU A 209 5.55 -12.99 18.10
CA GLU A 209 4.11 -13.09 18.39
C GLU A 209 3.27 -12.00 17.70
N GLU A 210 3.76 -11.40 16.61
CA GLU A 210 2.98 -10.41 15.86
C GLU A 210 1.68 -11.04 15.34
N THR A 211 0.54 -10.48 15.75
CA THR A 211 -0.77 -11.13 15.54
C THR A 211 -1.10 -11.24 14.05
N LYS A 212 -0.75 -10.21 13.26
CA LYS A 212 -0.96 -10.20 11.82
C LYS A 212 -0.15 -11.30 11.11
N LEU A 213 1.10 -11.49 11.52
CA LEU A 213 1.98 -12.54 11.01
C LEU A 213 1.46 -13.94 11.36
N GLN A 214 0.97 -14.12 12.59
CA GLN A 214 0.37 -15.39 13.05
C GLN A 214 -0.88 -15.76 12.24
N ASN A 215 -1.72 -14.78 11.88
CA ASN A 215 -2.89 -15.01 11.03
C ASN A 215 -2.50 -15.34 9.58
N LEU A 216 -1.47 -14.68 9.06
CA LEU A 216 -0.91 -15.05 7.76
C LEU A 216 -0.41 -16.50 7.77
N TRP A 217 0.34 -16.92 8.81
CA TRP A 217 0.81 -18.30 8.94
C TRP A 217 -0.34 -19.33 8.89
N LYS A 218 -1.44 -19.07 9.60
CA LYS A 218 -2.63 -19.95 9.58
C LYS A 218 -3.20 -20.05 8.16
N THR A 219 -3.37 -18.90 7.50
CA THR A 219 -3.88 -18.83 6.12
C THR A 219 -2.99 -19.62 5.16
N LEU A 220 -1.67 -19.43 5.23
CA LEU A 220 -0.72 -20.15 4.38
C LEU A 220 -0.80 -21.66 4.59
N LYS A 221 -0.96 -22.12 5.84
CA LYS A 221 -1.10 -23.55 6.15
C LYS A 221 -2.41 -24.16 5.66
N GLU A 222 -3.49 -23.40 5.66
CA GLU A 222 -4.81 -23.87 5.22
C GLU A 222 -4.90 -23.99 3.69
N GLU A 223 -4.32 -23.01 3.00
CA GLU A 223 -4.40 -22.87 1.54
C GLU A 223 -3.29 -23.65 0.81
N ILE A 224 -2.04 -23.59 1.27
CA ILE A 224 -0.91 -24.24 0.59
C ILE A 224 -0.76 -25.67 1.12
N ARG A 225 -1.52 -26.58 0.51
CA ARG A 225 -1.56 -28.00 0.90
C ARG A 225 -0.47 -28.83 0.24
N ASP A 226 0.02 -28.41 -0.92
CA ASP A 226 1.11 -29.05 -1.64
C ASP A 226 2.03 -28.03 -2.33
N LYS A 227 2.99 -28.53 -3.11
CA LYS A 227 4.00 -27.72 -3.81
C LYS A 227 3.50 -27.02 -5.09
N HIS A 228 2.34 -27.43 -5.59
CA HIS A 228 1.74 -26.92 -6.82
C HIS A 228 0.89 -25.68 -6.56
N GLU A 229 0.33 -25.56 -5.36
CA GLU A 229 -0.39 -24.35 -4.94
C GLU A 229 0.53 -23.12 -4.97
N LYS A 230 0.03 -22.07 -5.63
CA LYS A 230 0.73 -20.79 -5.80
C LYS A 230 -0.06 -19.69 -5.13
N LEU A 231 0.62 -18.92 -4.28
CA LEU A 231 0.02 -17.82 -3.55
C LEU A 231 0.87 -16.56 -3.69
N ILE A 232 0.21 -15.44 -4.00
CA ILE A 232 0.85 -14.12 -3.99
C ILE A 232 0.47 -13.33 -2.76
N ILE A 233 1.47 -12.72 -2.10
CA ILE A 233 1.29 -11.79 -1.00
C ILE A 233 1.67 -10.39 -1.47
N PHE A 234 0.74 -9.45 -1.36
CA PHE A 234 1.02 -8.03 -1.60
C PHE A 234 1.23 -7.28 -0.28
N THR A 235 2.30 -6.49 -0.25
CA THR A 235 2.61 -5.55 0.83
C THR A 235 2.99 -4.19 0.25
N GLU A 236 2.81 -3.12 1.00
CA GLU A 236 3.18 -1.79 0.56
C GLU A 236 4.69 -1.53 0.70
N PHE A 237 5.30 -2.06 1.76
CA PHE A 237 6.65 -1.67 2.16
C PHE A 237 7.67 -2.77 1.95
N ARG A 238 8.84 -2.42 1.39
CA ARG A 238 9.96 -3.35 1.24
C ARG A 238 10.44 -3.94 2.56
N ASP A 239 10.41 -3.15 3.64
CA ASP A 239 10.82 -3.64 4.95
C ASP A 239 9.88 -4.74 5.48
N THR A 240 8.58 -4.64 5.19
CA THR A 240 7.59 -5.69 5.45
C THR A 240 7.79 -6.88 4.51
N LEU A 241 8.06 -6.66 3.22
CA LEU A 241 8.37 -7.74 2.29
C LEU A 241 9.54 -8.60 2.78
N GLU A 242 10.63 -7.97 3.22
CA GLU A 242 11.80 -8.68 3.74
C GLU A 242 11.45 -9.43 5.03
N TYR A 243 10.66 -8.81 5.91
CA TYR A 243 10.15 -9.44 7.12
C TYR A 243 9.37 -10.72 6.84
N LEU A 244 8.42 -10.64 5.90
CA LEU A 244 7.61 -11.77 5.50
C LEU A 244 8.46 -12.84 4.82
N ARG A 245 9.41 -12.46 3.96
CA ARG A 245 10.33 -13.39 3.29
C ARG A 245 11.08 -14.24 4.31
N GLU A 246 11.66 -13.63 5.33
CA GLU A 246 12.40 -14.34 6.39
C GLU A 246 11.49 -15.31 7.13
N ASN A 247 10.39 -14.84 7.73
CA ASN A 247 9.50 -15.68 8.53
C ASN A 247 8.86 -16.83 7.73
N ILE A 248 8.40 -16.54 6.51
CA ILE A 248 7.76 -17.55 5.67
C ILE A 248 8.76 -18.61 5.21
N SER A 249 10.01 -18.21 4.96
CA SER A 249 11.08 -19.17 4.66
C SER A 249 11.41 -20.04 5.88
N ASP A 250 11.44 -19.45 7.08
CA ASP A 250 11.68 -20.18 8.34
C ASP A 250 10.56 -21.18 8.66
N TRP A 251 9.34 -20.92 8.20
CA TRP A 251 8.22 -21.86 8.27
C TRP A 251 8.32 -23.01 7.25
N GLY A 252 9.32 -23.00 6.38
CA GLY A 252 9.61 -24.06 5.41
C GLY A 252 9.01 -23.85 4.02
N PHE A 253 8.36 -22.71 3.75
CA PHE A 253 7.81 -22.43 2.43
C PHE A 253 8.88 -21.91 1.47
N GLN A 254 8.72 -22.25 0.19
CA GLN A 254 9.60 -21.75 -0.86
C GLN A 254 9.12 -20.39 -1.35
N VAL A 255 9.88 -19.34 -1.03
CA VAL A 255 9.52 -17.94 -1.31
C VAL A 255 10.40 -17.34 -2.42
N VAL A 256 9.80 -16.49 -3.24
CA VAL A 256 10.50 -15.51 -4.08
C VAL A 256 9.89 -14.14 -3.86
N VAL A 257 10.67 -13.09 -4.09
CA VAL A 257 10.25 -11.71 -3.87
C VAL A 257 10.39 -10.88 -5.13
N ILE A 258 9.50 -9.91 -5.28
CA ILE A 258 9.56 -8.91 -6.34
C ILE A 258 9.34 -7.52 -5.74
N HIS A 259 10.31 -6.62 -5.92
CA HIS A 259 10.22 -5.27 -5.37
C HIS A 259 10.70 -4.20 -6.36
N GLY A 260 10.34 -2.93 -6.11
CA GLY A 260 10.52 -1.83 -7.08
C GLY A 260 11.96 -1.58 -7.53
N LYS A 261 12.96 -1.99 -6.73
CA LYS A 261 14.39 -1.86 -7.08
C LYS A 261 14.95 -2.94 -8.02
N MET A 262 14.15 -3.95 -8.37
CA MET A 262 14.58 -5.00 -9.31
C MET A 262 14.47 -4.51 -10.75
N SER A 263 15.50 -4.83 -11.53
CA SER A 263 15.51 -4.70 -12.99
C SER A 263 14.45 -5.61 -13.63
N MET A 264 14.11 -5.34 -14.90
CA MET A 264 13.13 -6.13 -15.63
C MET A 264 13.55 -7.61 -15.71
N ASP A 265 14.83 -7.89 -15.99
CA ASP A 265 15.35 -9.27 -16.09
C ASP A 265 15.28 -10.02 -14.75
N GLU A 266 15.49 -9.33 -13.63
CA GLU A 266 15.33 -9.92 -12.30
C GLU A 266 13.86 -10.23 -12.01
N ARG A 267 12.93 -9.37 -12.42
CA ARG A 267 11.48 -9.60 -12.26
C ARG A 267 11.01 -10.80 -13.10
N ILE A 268 11.45 -10.90 -14.35
CA ILE A 268 11.14 -12.05 -15.23
C ILE A 268 11.70 -13.34 -14.63
N ARG A 269 12.94 -13.33 -14.12
CA ARG A 269 13.53 -14.49 -13.44
C ARG A 269 12.76 -14.88 -12.19
N ALA A 270 12.33 -13.92 -11.38
CA ALA A 270 11.52 -14.16 -10.20
C ALA A 270 10.12 -14.72 -10.55
N GLU A 271 9.48 -14.22 -11.60
CA GLU A 271 8.22 -14.78 -12.13
C GLU A 271 8.40 -16.24 -12.56
N HIS A 272 9.48 -16.53 -13.32
CA HIS A 272 9.78 -17.88 -13.75
C HIS A 272 10.02 -18.83 -12.57
N GLN A 273 10.80 -18.39 -11.57
CA GLN A 273 11.00 -19.14 -10.32
C GLN A 273 9.69 -19.36 -9.57
N PHE A 274 8.82 -18.35 -9.49
CA PHE A 274 7.50 -18.50 -8.87
C PHE A 274 6.67 -19.56 -9.58
N ARG A 275 6.64 -19.52 -10.90
CA ARG A 275 5.87 -20.47 -11.71
C ARG A 275 6.34 -21.91 -11.54
N GLN A 276 7.66 -22.14 -11.60
CA GLN A 276 8.22 -23.49 -11.69
C GLN A 276 8.64 -24.09 -10.34
N GLU A 277 9.14 -23.26 -9.42
CA GLU A 277 9.87 -23.75 -8.24
C GLU A 277 9.24 -23.31 -6.91
N LYS A 278 8.79 -22.06 -6.80
CA LYS A 278 8.42 -21.45 -5.50
C LYS A 278 6.92 -21.49 -5.28
N GLN A 279 6.49 -21.63 -4.03
CA GLN A 279 5.06 -21.67 -3.66
C GLN A 279 4.50 -20.27 -3.42
N ILE A 280 5.34 -19.35 -2.95
CA ILE A 280 4.90 -18.01 -2.53
C ILE A 280 5.71 -16.94 -3.25
N LEU A 281 5.00 -15.97 -3.82
CA LEU A 281 5.57 -14.71 -4.30
C LEU A 281 5.15 -13.59 -3.36
N ILE A 282 6.12 -12.82 -2.83
CA ILE A 282 5.84 -11.60 -2.07
C ILE A 282 6.21 -10.40 -2.94
N ALA A 283 5.24 -9.53 -3.21
CA ALA A 283 5.43 -8.39 -4.10
C ALA A 283 5.11 -7.05 -3.40
N THR A 284 5.93 -6.03 -3.66
CA THR A 284 5.50 -4.65 -3.44
C THR A 284 4.61 -4.16 -4.57
N GLU A 285 3.80 -3.15 -4.28
CA GLU A 285 2.74 -2.68 -5.18
C GLU A 285 3.23 -2.28 -6.58
N ALA A 286 4.32 -1.49 -6.69
CA ALA A 286 4.86 -1.08 -7.99
C ALA A 286 5.64 -2.17 -8.72
N ALA A 287 5.91 -3.29 -8.05
CA ALA A 287 6.76 -4.35 -8.57
C ALA A 287 5.94 -5.49 -9.20
N GLY A 288 4.71 -5.69 -8.74
CA GLY A 288 3.75 -6.65 -9.32
C GLY A 288 3.08 -6.15 -10.60
N GLU A 289 3.25 -4.88 -10.97
CA GLU A 289 2.73 -4.35 -12.23
C GLU A 289 3.44 -4.97 -13.44
N GLY A 290 2.66 -5.41 -14.42
CA GLY A 290 3.16 -5.97 -15.68
C GLY A 290 3.53 -7.45 -15.63
N ILE A 291 3.48 -8.09 -14.45
CA ILE A 291 3.83 -9.51 -14.29
C ILE A 291 2.61 -10.39 -14.60
N ASN A 292 2.84 -11.51 -15.29
CA ASN A 292 1.78 -12.46 -15.61
C ASN A 292 1.63 -13.49 -14.49
N LEU A 293 0.55 -13.38 -13.70
CA LEU A 293 0.29 -14.25 -12.56
C LEU A 293 -0.96 -15.12 -12.75
N GLN A 294 -1.40 -15.33 -14.00
CA GLN A 294 -2.60 -16.12 -14.32
C GLN A 294 -2.52 -17.59 -13.86
N PHE A 295 -1.33 -18.12 -13.57
CA PHE A 295 -1.18 -19.47 -13.02
C PHE A 295 -1.39 -19.54 -11.50
N CYS A 296 -1.65 -18.41 -10.85
CA CYS A 296 -1.91 -18.26 -9.42
C CYS A 296 -3.38 -17.91 -9.24
N TRP A 297 -4.03 -18.45 -8.21
CA TRP A 297 -5.44 -18.16 -7.87
C TRP A 297 -5.62 -17.80 -6.38
N LEU A 298 -4.56 -17.87 -5.58
CA LEU A 298 -4.57 -17.46 -4.18
C LEU A 298 -3.85 -16.12 -4.02
N MET A 299 -4.49 -15.15 -3.37
CA MET A 299 -3.92 -13.83 -3.10
C MET A 299 -4.13 -13.43 -1.65
N VAL A 300 -3.09 -12.91 -1.01
CA VAL A 300 -3.18 -12.25 0.29
C VAL A 300 -2.78 -10.78 0.13
N ASN A 301 -3.70 -9.86 0.41
CA ASN A 301 -3.36 -8.47 0.67
C ASN A 301 -2.97 -8.33 2.13
N TYR A 302 -1.66 -8.37 2.38
CA TYR A 302 -1.13 -8.13 3.72
C TYR A 302 -1.34 -6.66 4.11
N ASP A 303 -1.15 -5.75 3.16
CA ASP A 303 -1.49 -4.34 3.30
C ASP A 303 -2.54 -3.95 2.26
N ILE A 304 -3.62 -3.34 2.70
CA ILE A 304 -4.70 -2.89 1.82
C ILE A 304 -4.38 -1.47 1.33
N PRO A 305 -4.31 -1.24 0.02
CA PRO A 305 -4.11 0.11 -0.51
C PRO A 305 -5.34 0.96 -0.19
N TRP A 306 -5.14 2.25 0.09
CA TRP A 306 -6.26 3.15 0.40
C TRP A 306 -7.04 3.57 -0.86
N ASN A 307 -6.45 3.37 -2.04
CA ASN A 307 -7.10 3.55 -3.35
C ASN A 307 -7.76 2.23 -3.85
N PRO A 308 -9.10 2.19 -4.00
CA PRO A 308 -9.84 1.02 -4.48
C PRO A 308 -9.38 0.48 -5.84
N ASN A 309 -8.99 1.37 -6.75
CA ASN A 309 -8.55 0.98 -8.10
C ASN A 309 -7.30 0.12 -8.04
N ARG A 310 -6.41 0.37 -7.07
CA ARG A 310 -5.21 -0.44 -6.87
C ARG A 310 -5.55 -1.86 -6.42
N LEU A 311 -6.54 -2.00 -5.55
CA LEU A 311 -7.00 -3.31 -5.11
C LEU A 311 -7.55 -4.12 -6.30
N GLU A 312 -8.36 -3.50 -7.15
CA GLU A 312 -8.88 -4.15 -8.37
C GLU A 312 -7.76 -4.50 -9.36
N GLN A 313 -6.75 -3.63 -9.52
CA GLN A 313 -5.58 -3.93 -10.35
C GLN A 313 -4.76 -5.11 -9.81
N ARG A 314 -4.63 -5.27 -8.49
CA ARG A 314 -4.00 -6.44 -7.86
C ARG A 314 -4.81 -7.70 -8.18
N MET A 315 -6.12 -7.69 -7.95
CA MET A 315 -6.99 -8.82 -8.25
C MET A 315 -6.93 -9.21 -9.73
N GLY A 316 -6.91 -8.20 -10.62
CA GLY A 316 -6.71 -8.38 -12.05
C GLY A 316 -5.38 -8.99 -12.47
N ARG A 317 -4.43 -9.27 -11.57
CA ARG A 317 -3.21 -10.05 -11.86
C ARG A 317 -3.47 -11.55 -11.93
N ILE A 318 -4.41 -12.05 -11.12
CA ILE A 318 -4.78 -13.47 -11.06
C ILE A 318 -6.14 -13.74 -11.72
N HIS A 319 -7.06 -12.77 -11.66
CA HIS A 319 -8.41 -12.86 -12.21
C HIS A 319 -8.46 -12.25 -13.60
N ARG A 320 -8.12 -13.07 -14.60
CA ARG A 320 -8.06 -12.70 -16.02
C ARG A 320 -8.77 -13.73 -16.89
N TYR A 321 -9.02 -13.34 -18.14
CA TYR A 321 -9.51 -14.26 -19.16
C TYR A 321 -8.58 -15.47 -19.30
N LEU A 322 -9.17 -16.65 -19.48
CA LEU A 322 -8.52 -17.98 -19.45
C LEU A 322 -8.04 -18.47 -18.08
N GLN A 323 -8.37 -17.77 -16.99
CA GLN A 323 -8.23 -18.36 -15.65
C GLN A 323 -9.23 -19.52 -15.52
N THR A 324 -8.75 -20.67 -15.06
CA THR A 324 -9.53 -21.91 -14.95
C THR A 324 -9.92 -22.25 -13.52
N HIS A 325 -9.34 -21.55 -12.54
CA HIS A 325 -9.58 -21.75 -11.12
C HIS A 325 -10.29 -20.54 -10.52
N ASP A 326 -11.19 -20.80 -9.57
CA ASP A 326 -11.76 -19.75 -8.75
C ASP A 326 -10.68 -19.04 -7.95
N CYS A 327 -10.77 -17.71 -7.87
CA CYS A 327 -9.77 -16.87 -7.22
C CYS A 327 -10.15 -16.59 -5.78
N TYR A 328 -9.26 -16.87 -4.84
CA TYR A 328 -9.45 -16.59 -3.41
C TYR A 328 -8.57 -15.42 -2.99
N ILE A 329 -9.19 -14.40 -2.39
CA ILE A 329 -8.52 -13.16 -2.01
C ILE A 329 -8.68 -12.94 -0.52
N TYR A 330 -7.58 -12.90 0.22
CA TYR A 330 -7.55 -12.70 1.66
C TYR A 330 -7.05 -11.30 2.01
N ASN A 331 -7.84 -10.53 2.74
CA ASN A 331 -7.50 -9.19 3.17
C ASN A 331 -7.21 -9.17 4.68
N CYS A 332 -5.97 -8.87 5.08
CA CYS A 332 -5.58 -8.83 6.50
C CYS A 332 -5.98 -7.49 7.13
N ILE A 333 -6.82 -7.51 8.17
CA ILE A 333 -7.35 -6.28 8.80
C ILE A 333 -7.32 -6.36 10.32
N ALA A 334 -6.69 -5.35 10.92
CA ALA A 334 -6.74 -5.13 12.36
C ALA A 334 -7.99 -4.28 12.71
N GLU A 335 -8.98 -4.84 13.40
CA GLU A 335 -10.27 -4.17 13.65
C GLU A 335 -10.14 -2.90 14.51
N ASN A 336 -9.21 -2.92 15.48
CA ASN A 336 -9.04 -1.85 16.46
C ASN A 336 -8.06 -0.75 16.01
N THR A 337 -7.89 -0.55 14.69
CA THR A 337 -6.92 0.39 14.11
C THR A 337 -7.59 1.42 13.18
N MET A 338 -6.85 2.46 12.80
CA MET A 338 -7.33 3.44 11.82
C MET A 338 -7.58 2.79 10.46
N GLU A 339 -6.78 1.79 10.11
CA GLU A 339 -6.81 1.04 8.86
C GLU A 339 -8.07 0.19 8.79
N GLY A 340 -8.48 -0.42 9.90
CA GLY A 340 -9.79 -1.09 10.00
C GLY A 340 -10.94 -0.14 9.66
N LYS A 341 -10.89 1.11 10.15
CA LYS A 341 -11.90 2.14 9.83
C LYS A 341 -11.85 2.58 8.36
N VAL A 342 -10.65 2.77 7.82
CA VAL A 342 -10.46 3.13 6.40
C VAL A 342 -10.96 2.03 5.49
N PHE A 343 -10.70 0.75 5.80
CA PHE A 343 -11.21 -0.36 5.02
C PHE A 343 -12.74 -0.43 5.01
N ILE A 344 -13.41 -0.24 6.15
CA ILE A 344 -14.87 -0.22 6.21
C ILE A 344 -15.42 0.83 5.23
N ARG A 345 -14.77 1.99 5.14
CA ARG A 345 -15.12 3.04 4.18
C ARG A 345 -14.85 2.62 2.73
N ILE A 346 -13.66 2.13 2.42
CA ILE A 346 -13.31 1.66 1.07
C ILE A 346 -14.24 0.55 0.59
N ASN A 347 -14.56 -0.42 1.45
CA ASN A 347 -15.47 -1.51 1.12
C ASN A 347 -16.89 -1.00 0.85
N SER A 348 -17.35 0.03 1.57
CA SER A 348 -18.63 0.68 1.25
C SER A 348 -18.60 1.40 -0.11
N GLU A 349 -17.48 2.02 -0.49
CA GLU A 349 -17.32 2.70 -1.77
C GLU A 349 -17.16 1.70 -2.94
N ILE A 350 -16.47 0.57 -2.75
CA ILE A 350 -16.34 -0.51 -3.75
C ILE A 350 -17.71 -1.15 -4.02
N VAL A 351 -18.49 -1.43 -2.98
CA VAL A 351 -19.85 -1.97 -3.12
C VAL A 351 -20.74 -1.00 -3.90
N LEU A 352 -20.59 0.31 -3.70
CA LEU A 352 -21.34 1.35 -4.40
C LEU A 352 -20.81 1.71 -5.80
N THR A 353 -19.61 1.26 -6.19
CA THR A 353 -19.00 1.64 -7.49
C THR A 353 -18.96 0.48 -8.49
N PHE A 354 -19.06 -0.76 -7.99
CA PHE A 354 -18.94 -1.98 -8.81
C PHE A 354 -20.15 -2.91 -8.73
N TYR A 355 -21.07 -2.75 -7.77
CA TYR A 355 -22.25 -3.61 -7.60
C TYR A 355 -23.60 -2.87 -7.69
N SER A 356 -23.58 -1.60 -8.08
CA SER A 356 -24.74 -0.81 -8.53
C SER A 356 -24.53 -0.39 -9.97
#